data_AF-A0A2L0FAG0-F1
#
_entry.id   AF-A0A2L0FAG0-F1
#
_cell.length_a   1.000
_cell.length_b   1.000
_cell.length_c   1.000
_cell.angle_alpha   90.00
_cell.angle_beta   90.00
_cell.angle_gamma   90.00
#
_symmetry.space_group_name_H-M   'P 1'
#
loop_
_entity.id
_entity.type
_entity.pdbx_description
1 polymer ?
#
loop_
_entity_poly.entity_id
_entity_poly.type
_entity_poly.pdbx_seq_one_letter_code
_entity_poly.pdbx_strand_id
1 'polypeptide(L)'
;MYHRAGRPGRRARAALLAGGASAQLQLTAPTGLDSRLIAACARQASWLPVSGATYYVVRDTVGTEQTTTSPVSYVSCPWGSPESNKPKWVKACDAVTCSSRSYF
;
A
#
# COMPACT_ATOMS: atom_id res chain seq x y z
N MET A 1 -25.80 -43.88 26.73
CA MET A 1 -24.89 -44.02 25.57
C MET A 1 -25.75 -44.20 24.31
N TYR A 2 -25.64 -43.23 23.37
CA TYR A 2 -25.73 -43.30 21.89
C TYR A 2 -26.78 -44.21 21.18
N HIS A 3 -27.44 -43.90 20.06
CA HIS A 3 -27.55 -42.76 19.12
C HIS A 3 -28.59 -43.14 18.02
N ARG A 4 -28.99 -42.15 17.19
CA ARG A 4 -29.58 -42.18 15.81
C ARG A 4 -31.12 -42.19 15.72
N ALA A 5 -31.76 -41.51 14.78
CA ALA A 5 -31.36 -40.53 13.75
C ALA A 5 -32.65 -39.81 13.29
N GLY A 6 -32.59 -38.49 13.06
CA GLY A 6 -33.64 -37.75 12.36
C GLY A 6 -33.02 -36.97 11.21
N ARG A 7 -33.31 -37.37 9.97
CA ARG A 7 -33.19 -36.46 8.81
C ARG A 7 -34.52 -35.71 8.68
N PRO A 8 -34.49 -34.41 8.41
CA PRO A 8 -34.91 -33.93 7.09
C PRO A 8 -33.93 -32.83 6.60
N GLY A 9 -33.70 -32.61 5.31
CA GLY A 9 -34.68 -32.12 4.34
C GLY A 9 -34.32 -30.66 3.99
N ARG A 10 -33.96 -30.43 2.72
CA ARG A 10 -33.60 -29.13 2.14
C ARG A 10 -34.74 -28.10 2.31
N ARG A 11 -34.40 -26.82 2.53
CA ARG A 11 -34.78 -25.67 1.68
C ARG A 11 -34.39 -24.34 2.33
N ALA A 12 -33.95 -23.43 1.46
CA ALA A 12 -33.43 -22.11 1.74
C ALA A 12 -34.39 -21.23 2.55
N ARG A 13 -33.82 -20.38 3.40
CA ARG A 13 -34.34 -19.05 3.70
C ARG A 13 -33.20 -18.06 3.70
N ALA A 14 -33.26 -17.14 2.74
CA ALA A 14 -32.51 -15.91 2.77
C ALA A 14 -32.96 -15.09 3.99
N ALA A 15 -32.00 -14.56 4.73
CA ALA A 15 -32.18 -13.41 5.59
C ALA A 15 -31.24 -12.32 5.04
N LEU A 16 -31.79 -11.41 4.22
CA LEU A 16 -31.26 -10.05 4.11
C LEU A 16 -31.38 -9.44 5.50
N LEU A 17 -30.29 -8.97 6.11
CA LEU A 17 -30.28 -7.72 6.88
C LEU A 17 -28.90 -7.08 6.84
N ALA A 18 -28.92 -5.79 6.58
CA ALA A 18 -27.80 -4.89 6.34
C ALA A 18 -26.67 -5.00 7.38
N GLY A 19 -25.46 -5.27 6.92
CA GLY A 19 -24.23 -4.88 7.60
C GLY A 19 -23.60 -3.81 6.75
N GLY A 20 -23.68 -2.54 7.19
CA GLY A 20 -23.08 -1.42 6.48
C GLY A 20 -21.67 -1.77 6.03
N ALA A 21 -21.33 -1.41 4.80
CA ALA A 21 -19.93 -1.36 4.42
C ALA A 21 -19.25 -0.56 5.52
N SER A 22 -18.44 -1.24 6.35
CA SER A 22 -17.44 -0.54 7.13
C SER A 22 -16.71 0.27 6.07
N ALA A 23 -16.93 1.57 6.03
CA ALA A 23 -16.00 2.47 5.40
C ALA A 23 -14.75 2.34 6.29
N GLN A 24 -14.02 1.23 6.11
CA GLN A 24 -12.65 1.16 6.59
C GLN A 24 -12.03 2.41 6.01
N LEU A 25 -11.45 3.20 6.90
CA LEU A 25 -10.76 4.45 6.60
C LEU A 25 -9.57 4.06 5.71
N GLN A 26 -9.84 3.76 4.43
CA GLN A 26 -8.88 3.17 3.54
C GLN A 26 -8.08 4.33 3.00
N LEU A 27 -6.81 4.35 3.38
CA LEU A 27 -5.86 5.34 2.88
C LEU A 27 -5.89 5.35 1.35
N THR A 28 -5.99 6.53 0.77
CA THR A 28 -5.89 6.70 -0.67
C THR A 28 -4.46 6.44 -1.11
N ALA A 29 -4.29 5.93 -2.33
CA ALA A 29 -2.96 5.80 -2.91
C ALA A 29 -2.30 7.19 -3.01
N PRO A 30 -0.99 7.32 -2.77
CA PRO A 30 -0.27 8.58 -3.00
C PRO A 30 -0.50 9.10 -4.42
N THR A 31 -0.60 10.42 -4.60
CA THR A 31 -0.79 11.08 -5.90
C THR A 31 0.25 12.18 -6.09
N GLY A 32 0.28 12.80 -7.28
CA GLY A 32 1.26 13.85 -7.60
C GLY A 32 2.70 13.33 -7.51
N LEU A 33 2.93 12.10 -7.99
CA LEU A 33 4.23 11.47 -7.96
C LEU A 33 5.19 12.20 -8.89
N ASP A 34 6.39 12.48 -8.37
CA ASP A 34 7.51 12.99 -9.16
C ASP A 34 8.79 12.24 -8.77
N SER A 35 9.67 12.05 -9.75
CA SER A 35 11.00 11.53 -9.48
C SER A 35 12.06 12.25 -10.31
N ARG A 36 13.12 12.69 -9.64
CA ARG A 36 14.19 13.46 -10.29
C ARG A 36 15.55 13.13 -9.73
N LEU A 37 16.56 13.16 -10.60
CA LEU A 37 17.96 13.00 -10.20
C LEU A 37 18.44 14.29 -9.51
N ILE A 38 18.98 14.18 -8.31
CA ILE A 38 19.44 15.33 -7.51
C ILE A 38 20.95 15.37 -7.27
N ALA A 39 21.63 14.25 -7.50
CA ALA A 39 23.09 14.16 -7.47
C ALA A 39 23.55 12.98 -8.33
N ALA A 40 24.87 12.83 -8.49
CA ALA A 40 25.44 11.60 -9.02
C ALA A 40 25.03 10.45 -8.10
N CYS A 41 24.01 9.71 -8.54
CA CYS A 41 23.49 8.50 -7.92
C CYS A 41 22.56 8.67 -6.70
N ALA A 42 21.90 9.83 -6.60
CA ALA A 42 20.76 10.02 -5.70
C ALA A 42 19.55 10.52 -6.49
N ARG A 43 18.44 9.77 -6.42
CA ARG A 43 17.17 10.15 -7.03
C ARG A 43 16.17 10.46 -5.92
N GLN A 44 15.60 11.66 -5.97
CA GLN A 44 14.54 12.08 -5.08
C GLN A 44 13.20 11.59 -5.64
N ALA A 45 12.41 10.96 -4.80
CA ALA A 45 11.02 10.60 -5.03
C ALA A 45 10.14 11.47 -4.15
N SER A 46 9.08 12.06 -4.70
CA SER A 46 8.14 12.89 -3.94
C SER A 46 6.70 12.62 -4.36
N TRP A 47 5.76 12.89 -3.46
CA TRP A 47 4.32 12.75 -3.66
C TRP A 47 3.57 13.74 -2.77
N LEU A 48 2.25 13.85 -2.96
CA LEU A 48 1.39 14.63 -2.08
C LEU A 48 1.08 13.87 -0.78
N PRO A 49 1.08 14.54 0.40
CA PRO A 49 0.68 13.91 1.66
C PRO A 49 -0.70 13.26 1.58
N VAL A 50 -0.83 12.05 2.11
CA VAL A 50 -2.10 11.32 2.22
C VAL A 50 -2.70 11.55 3.60
N SER A 51 -3.92 12.06 3.65
CA SER A 51 -4.64 12.27 4.91
C SER A 51 -4.82 10.94 5.66
N GLY A 52 -4.49 10.94 6.95
CA GLY A 52 -4.55 9.76 7.81
C GLY A 52 -3.32 8.85 7.75
N ALA A 53 -2.41 9.04 6.78
CA ALA A 53 -1.17 8.27 6.74
C ALA A 53 -0.20 8.75 7.82
N THR A 54 0.42 7.83 8.54
CA THR A 54 1.46 8.13 9.53
C THR A 54 2.87 7.84 9.00
N TYR A 55 2.99 6.99 7.98
CA TYR A 55 4.22 6.72 7.25
C TYR A 55 3.96 6.27 5.82
N TYR A 56 5.02 6.16 5.04
CA TYR A 56 5.02 5.69 3.67
C TYR A 56 6.06 4.60 3.51
N VAL A 57 5.77 3.63 2.64
CA VAL A 57 6.73 2.62 2.22
C VAL A 57 7.01 2.85 0.75
N VAL A 58 8.29 3.05 0.42
CA VAL A 58 8.78 3.23 -0.94
C VAL A 58 9.58 2.00 -1.31
N ARG A 59 9.32 1.44 -2.49
CA ARG A 59 10.15 0.39 -3.08
C ARG A 59 10.91 0.90 -4.27
N ASP A 60 12.15 0.49 -4.41
CA ASP A 60 12.97 0.79 -5.58
C ASP A 60 12.91 -0.32 -6.64
N THR A 61 13.57 -0.09 -7.78
CA THR A 61 13.58 -1.04 -8.91
C THR A 61 14.42 -2.28 -8.65
N VAL A 62 15.40 -2.22 -7.74
CA VAL A 62 16.24 -3.38 -7.37
C VAL A 62 15.58 -4.24 -6.28
N GLY A 63 14.52 -3.74 -5.64
CA GLY A 63 13.67 -4.51 -4.74
C GLY A 63 13.78 -4.12 -3.26
N THR A 64 14.57 -3.11 -2.91
CA THR A 64 14.68 -2.58 -1.55
C THR A 64 13.43 -1.79 -1.19
N GLU A 65 12.94 -1.96 0.03
CA GLU A 65 11.86 -1.17 0.61
C GLU A 65 12.39 -0.30 1.75
N GLN A 66 11.94 0.95 1.80
CA GLN A 66 12.29 1.92 2.83
C GLN A 66 11.06 2.62 3.37
N THR A 67 11.09 2.93 4.67
CA THR A 67 10.01 3.62 5.36
C THR A 67 10.38 5.07 5.64
N THR A 68 9.45 5.99 5.39
CA THR A 68 9.62 7.42 5.68
C THR A 68 8.33 8.00 6.23
N THR A 69 8.42 8.95 7.15
CA THR A 69 7.26 9.72 7.64
C THR A 69 7.00 10.97 6.82
N SER A 70 7.95 11.34 5.94
CA SER A 70 7.85 12.51 5.07
C SER A 70 7.36 12.11 3.67
N PRO A 71 6.68 13.01 2.93
CA PRO A 71 6.20 12.76 1.57
C PRO A 71 7.33 12.80 0.52
N VAL A 72 8.55 12.52 0.94
CA VAL A 72 9.78 12.52 0.15
C VAL A 72 10.64 11.35 0.59
N SER A 73 11.32 10.73 -0.37
CA SER A 73 12.29 9.67 -0.12
C SER A 73 13.43 9.72 -1.14
N TYR A 74 14.56 9.10 -0.81
CA TYR A 74 15.74 9.11 -1.65
C TYR A 74 16.13 7.68 -2.00
N VAL A 75 16.30 7.41 -3.29
CA VAL A 75 16.79 6.14 -3.80
C VAL A 75 18.21 6.35 -4.28
N SER A 76 19.14 5.57 -3.71
CA SER A 76 20.53 5.55 -4.16
C SER A 76 20.69 4.54 -5.28
N CYS A 77 21.56 4.83 -6.24
CA CYS A 77 21.92 3.88 -7.29
C CYS A 77 23.43 3.62 -7.30
N PRO A 78 23.92 2.61 -8.05
CA PRO A 78 25.34 2.39 -8.24
C PRO A 78 26.02 3.61 -8.87
N TRP A 79 27.25 3.92 -8.43
CA TRP A 79 27.99 5.08 -8.90
C TRP A 79 28.17 5.04 -10.43
N GLY A 80 27.85 6.15 -11.10
CA GLY A 80 27.95 6.26 -12.56
C GLY A 80 26.78 5.65 -13.32
N SER A 81 25.75 5.14 -12.63
CA SER A 81 24.58 4.51 -13.25
C SER A 81 23.25 5.01 -12.64
N PRO A 82 22.89 6.29 -12.85
CA PRO A 82 21.66 6.92 -12.31
C PRO A 82 20.36 6.21 -12.69
N GLU A 83 20.38 5.44 -13.76
CA GLU A 83 19.21 4.76 -14.30
C GLU A 83 19.08 3.32 -13.79
N SER A 84 20.10 2.78 -13.10
CA SER A 84 20.11 1.39 -12.62
C SER A 84 19.33 1.16 -11.34
N ASN A 85 19.05 2.20 -10.55
CA ASN A 85 18.10 2.12 -9.44
C ASN A 85 17.24 3.38 -9.34
N LYS A 86 15.92 3.20 -9.27
CA LYS A 86 14.91 4.26 -9.26
C LYS A 86 13.80 3.92 -8.27
N PRO A 87 13.06 4.91 -7.76
CA PRO A 87 11.80 4.63 -7.09
C PRO A 87 10.86 3.88 -8.06
N LYS A 88 10.23 2.81 -7.58
CA LYS A 88 9.31 1.97 -8.35
C LYS A 88 7.87 2.24 -7.96
N TRP A 89 7.59 2.22 -6.65
CA TRP A 89 6.27 2.57 -6.13
C TRP A 89 6.35 3.10 -4.71
N VAL A 90 5.29 3.79 -4.30
CA VAL A 90 5.04 4.22 -2.93
C VAL A 90 3.63 3.81 -2.50
N LYS A 91 3.45 3.48 -1.22
CA LYS A 91 2.15 3.33 -0.57
C LYS A 91 2.11 4.14 0.72
N ALA A 92 0.95 4.69 1.03
CA ALA A 92 0.69 5.37 2.29
C ALA A 92 0.20 4.35 3.31
N CYS A 93 0.65 4.46 4.56
CA CYS A 93 0.30 3.52 5.61
C CYS A 93 0.02 4.22 6.93
N ASP A 94 -0.78 3.57 7.76
CA ASP A 94 -0.98 3.90 9.16
C ASP A 94 -0.63 2.67 10.04
N ALA A 95 -1.00 2.73 11.32
CA ALA A 95 -0.73 1.64 12.27
C ALA A 95 -1.50 0.34 11.97
N VAL A 96 -2.52 0.39 11.11
CA VAL A 96 -3.48 -0.70 10.87
C VAL A 96 -3.40 -1.21 9.43
N THR A 97 -3.25 -0.33 8.44
CA THR A 97 -3.36 -0.67 7.03
C THR A 97 -2.48 0.19 6.12
N CYS A 98 -2.39 -0.20 4.85
CA CYS A 98 -1.77 0.59 3.79
C CYS A 98 -2.72 0.76 2.61
N SER A 99 -2.54 1.86 1.88
CA SER A 99 -3.15 2.10 0.58
C SER A 99 -2.68 1.10 -0.47
N SER A 100 -3.31 1.13 -1.65
CA SER A 100 -2.73 0.57 -2.87
C SER A 100 -1.41 1.27 -3.23
N ARG A 101 -0.63 0.61 -4.11
CA ARG A 101 0.64 1.13 -4.63
C ARG A 101 0.38 2.18 -5.70
N SER A 102 1.14 3.27 -5.64
CA SER A 102 1.28 4.25 -6.72
C SER A 102 2.66 4.11 -7.34
N TYR A 103 2.72 4.00 -8.66
CA TYR A 103 3.95 3.76 -9.41
C TYR A 103 4.51 5.08 -9.96
N PHE A 104 5.84 5.21 -9.94
CA PHE A 104 6.59 6.34 -10.50
C PHE A 104 6.86 6.16 -11.99
#